data_AF-A0AAU2HY47-F1
#
_entry.id   AF-A0AAU2HY47-F1
#
_cell.length_a   1.000
_cell.length_b   1.000
_cell.length_c   1.000
_cell.angle_alpha   90.00
_cell.angle_beta   90.00
_cell.angle_gamma   90.00
#
_symmetry.space_group_name_H-M   'P 1'
#
loop_
_entity.id
_entity.type
_entity.pdbx_description
1 polymer ?
#
loop_
_entity_poly.entity_id
_entity_poly.type
_entity_poly.pdbx_seq_one_letter_code
_entity_poly.pdbx_strand_id
1 'polypeptide(L)'
;MAAFSFLPFGKEVKRGEVRSIGLTAVSLWGITVLFLVGSLEIEMTGSGVLLIAIAVVTVLTCAACEASVILFNAPKFVVPPHMRSDQGVLAARRACRASSPRGPQRR
;
A
#
# COMPACT_ATOMS: atom_id res chain seq x y z
N MET A 1 -7.37 11.35 -13.87
CA MET A 1 -7.48 10.99 -12.43
C MET A 1 -8.76 10.20 -12.12
N ALA A 2 -9.25 9.33 -13.01
CA ALA A 2 -10.52 8.61 -12.82
C ALA A 2 -10.36 7.14 -12.38
N ALA A 3 -9.14 6.60 -12.36
CA ALA A 3 -8.90 5.17 -12.16
C ALA A 3 -9.27 4.64 -10.77
N PHE A 4 -9.32 5.48 -9.73
CA PHE A 4 -9.58 5.06 -8.34
C PHE A 4 -10.90 5.60 -7.77
N SER A 5 -11.82 6.08 -8.61
CA SER A 5 -13.11 6.63 -8.14
C SER A 5 -13.97 5.58 -7.41
N PHE A 6 -13.81 4.30 -7.76
CA PHE A 6 -14.54 3.16 -7.20
C PHE A 6 -14.19 2.82 -5.74
N LEU A 7 -13.01 3.23 -5.26
CA LEU A 7 -12.60 2.96 -3.89
C LEU A 7 -13.26 3.96 -2.92
N PRO A 8 -13.92 3.51 -1.83
CA PRO A 8 -14.53 4.36 -0.80
C PRO A 8 -13.48 5.01 0.12
N PHE A 9 -12.31 5.34 -0.43
CA PHE A 9 -11.19 5.91 0.30
C PHE A 9 -11.03 7.41 -0.01
N GLY A 10 -10.49 8.17 0.96
CA GLY A 10 -10.25 9.61 0.78
C GLY A 10 -9.21 9.90 -0.31
N LYS A 11 -9.22 11.13 -0.85
CA LYS A 11 -8.27 11.58 -1.90
C LYS A 11 -6.79 11.32 -1.52
N GLU A 12 -6.46 11.35 -0.23
CA GLU A 12 -5.12 11.08 0.29
C GLU A 12 -4.70 9.61 0.15
N VAL A 13 -5.61 8.67 0.41
CA VAL A 13 -5.36 7.23 0.26
C VAL A 13 -5.21 6.88 -1.22
N LYS A 14 -6.06 7.46 -2.08
CA LYS A 14 -5.96 7.28 -3.55
C LYS A 14 -4.60 7.77 -4.10
N ARG A 15 -4.05 8.86 -3.54
CA ARG A 15 -2.70 9.34 -3.89
C ARG A 15 -1.60 8.40 -3.41
N GLY A 16 -1.73 7.85 -2.20
CA GLY A 16 -0.82 6.84 -1.68
C GLY A 16 -0.80 5.57 -2.54
N GLU A 17 -1.96 5.14 -3.01
CA GLU A 17 -2.11 3.93 -3.82
C GLU A 17 -1.51 4.08 -5.23
N VAL A 18 -1.61 5.27 -5.85
CA VAL A 18 -0.90 5.55 -7.10
C VAL A 18 0.62 5.41 -6.95
N ARG A 19 1.17 5.76 -5.77
CA ARG A 19 2.61 5.63 -5.50
C ARG A 19 3.04 4.19 -5.27
N SER A 20 2.12 3.34 -4.83
CA SER A 20 2.38 1.94 -4.53
C SER A 20 1.92 0.99 -5.63
N ILE A 21 1.61 1.50 -6.84
CA ILE A 21 1.11 0.69 -7.96
C ILE A 21 2.07 -0.43 -8.39
N GLY A 22 3.38 -0.17 -8.27
CA GLY A 22 4.41 -1.18 -8.54
C GLY A 22 4.42 -2.30 -7.50
N LEU A 23 4.23 -1.97 -6.22
CA LEU A 23 4.11 -2.95 -5.14
C LEU A 23 2.85 -3.79 -5.28
N THR A 24 1.73 -3.17 -5.68
CA THR A 24 0.46 -3.89 -5.91
C THR A 24 0.58 -4.84 -7.09
N ALA A 25 1.29 -4.46 -8.15
CA ALA A 25 1.57 -5.35 -9.28
C ALA A 25 2.40 -6.58 -8.83
N VAL A 26 3.43 -6.38 -8.01
CA VAL A 26 4.25 -7.47 -7.47
C VAL A 26 3.45 -8.37 -6.53
N SER A 27 2.62 -7.80 -5.66
CA SER A 27 1.78 -8.58 -4.74
C SER A 27 0.72 -9.40 -5.48
N LEU A 28 0.09 -8.84 -6.51
CA LEU A 28 -0.84 -9.58 -7.39
C LEU A 28 -0.14 -10.72 -8.14
N TRP A 29 1.10 -10.53 -8.56
CA TRP A 29 1.88 -11.60 -9.18
C TRP A 29 2.17 -12.73 -8.18
N GLY A 30 2.57 -12.40 -6.95
CA GLY A 30 2.75 -13.37 -5.87
C GLY A 30 1.46 -14.13 -5.52
N ILE A 31 0.32 -13.43 -5.46
CA ILE A 31 -1.00 -14.04 -5.25
C ILE A 31 -1.35 -14.99 -6.40
N THR A 32 -1.04 -14.64 -7.65
CA THR A 32 -1.29 -15.50 -8.81
C THR A 32 -0.48 -16.80 -8.71
N VAL A 33 0.79 -16.72 -8.29
CA VAL A 33 1.63 -17.91 -8.06
C VAL A 33 1.03 -18.79 -6.95
N LEU A 34 0.61 -18.21 -5.82
CA LEU A 34 -0.04 -18.94 -4.74
C LEU A 34 -1.34 -19.63 -5.20
N PHE A 35 -2.15 -18.93 -5.99
CA PHE A 35 -3.40 -19.47 -6.52
C PHE A 35 -3.15 -20.64 -7.48
N LEU A 36 -2.18 -20.51 -8.39
CA LEU A 36 -1.83 -21.58 -9.33
C LEU A 36 -1.27 -22.79 -8.61
N VAL A 37 -0.34 -22.60 -7.66
CA VAL A 37 0.23 -23.70 -6.88
C VAL A 37 -0.83 -24.40 -6.02
N GLY A 38 -1.78 -23.65 -5.46
CA GLY A 38 -2.90 -24.24 -4.69
C GLY A 38 -3.97 -24.91 -5.55
N SER A 39 -4.11 -24.52 -6.82
CA SER A 39 -5.09 -25.09 -7.76
C SER A 39 -4.56 -26.33 -8.48
N LEU A 40 -3.25 -26.39 -8.69
CA LEU A 40 -2.60 -27.59 -9.18
C LEU A 40 -2.47 -28.54 -7.98
N GLU A 41 -3.06 -29.73 -8.05
CA GLU A 41 -2.92 -30.80 -7.04
C GLU A 41 -1.49 -31.40 -7.07
N ILE A 42 -0.48 -30.54 -6.97
CA ILE A 42 0.93 -30.91 -6.95
C ILE A 42 1.21 -31.51 -5.58
N GLU A 43 1.78 -32.70 -5.53
CA GLU A 43 2.35 -33.23 -4.29
C GLU A 43 3.33 -32.21 -3.71
N MET A 44 3.07 -31.75 -2.48
CA MET A 44 3.90 -30.76 -1.80
C MET A 44 5.26 -31.36 -1.45
N THR A 45 6.16 -31.30 -2.42
CA THR A 45 7.60 -31.53 -2.23
C THR A 45 8.22 -30.36 -1.46
N GLY A 46 9.41 -30.57 -0.88
CA GLY A 46 10.11 -29.52 -0.12
C GLY A 46 10.34 -28.23 -0.91
N SER A 47 10.53 -28.32 -2.23
CA SER A 47 10.63 -27.17 -3.13
C SER A 47 9.31 -26.40 -3.28
N GLY A 48 8.17 -27.10 -3.29
CA GLY A 48 6.85 -26.46 -3.34
C GLY A 48 6.55 -25.66 -2.08
N VAL A 49 6.88 -26.23 -0.91
CA VAL A 49 6.76 -25.54 0.39
C VAL A 49 7.60 -24.27 0.43
N LEU A 50 8.85 -24.34 -0.04
CA LEU A 50 9.74 -23.19 -0.09
C LEU A 50 9.22 -22.08 -1.02
N LEU A 51 8.70 -22.46 -2.19
CA LEU A 51 8.15 -21.51 -3.16
C LEU A 51 6.90 -20.80 -2.60
N ILE A 52 6.02 -21.53 -1.92
CA ILE A 52 4.87 -20.95 -1.21
C ILE A 52 5.34 -19.98 -0.13
N ALA A 53 6.32 -20.38 0.70
CA ALA A 53 6.84 -19.54 1.77
C ALA A 53 7.43 -18.22 1.23
N ILE A 54 8.20 -18.28 0.14
CA ILE A 54 8.75 -17.09 -0.53
C ILE A 54 7.64 -16.20 -1.06
N ALA A 55 6.63 -16.78 -1.72
CA ALA A 55 5.50 -16.02 -2.26
C ALA A 55 4.70 -15.33 -1.14
N VAL A 56 4.41 -16.02 -0.03
CA VAL A 56 3.74 -15.45 1.14
C VAL A 56 4.54 -14.29 1.74
N VAL A 57 5.84 -14.50 2.00
CA VAL A 57 6.71 -13.45 2.56
C VAL A 57 6.77 -12.23 1.64
N THR A 58 6.84 -12.46 0.33
CA THR A 58 6.86 -11.39 -0.68
C THR A 58 5.57 -10.59 -0.65
N VAL A 59 4.41 -11.24 -0.62
CA VAL A 59 3.09 -10.58 -0.55
C VAL A 59 2.95 -9.77 0.74
N LEU A 60 3.32 -10.34 1.89
CA LEU A 60 3.26 -9.65 3.17
C LEU A 60 4.19 -8.44 3.23
N THR A 61 5.40 -8.58 2.69
CA THR A 61 6.37 -7.48 2.61
C THR A 61 5.86 -6.37 1.70
N CYS A 62 5.29 -6.72 0.54
CA CYS A 62 4.68 -5.73 -0.36
C CYS A 62 3.52 -5.00 0.34
N ALA A 63 2.61 -5.72 1.00
CA ALA A 63 1.49 -5.13 1.72
C ALA A 63 1.96 -4.20 2.86
N ALA A 64 3.00 -4.58 3.62
CA ALA A 64 3.59 -3.75 4.64
C ALA A 64 4.25 -2.48 4.07
N CYS A 65 4.93 -2.60 2.92
CA CYS A 65 5.49 -1.46 2.21
C CYS A 65 4.40 -0.54 1.65
N GLU A 66 3.32 -1.07 1.08
CA GLU A 66 2.17 -0.31 0.60
C GLU A 66 1.54 0.50 1.75
N ALA A 67 1.27 -0.16 2.88
CA ALA A 67 0.74 0.49 4.07
C ALA A 67 1.68 1.60 4.57
N SER A 68 2.99 1.37 4.54
CA SER A 68 4.00 2.36 4.93
C SER A 68 4.05 3.55 3.98
N VAL A 69 3.93 3.33 2.66
CA VAL A 69 3.89 4.38 1.65
C VAL A 69 2.60 5.20 1.78
N ILE A 70 1.45 4.56 1.99
CA ILE A 70 0.16 5.24 2.15
C ILE A 70 0.15 6.08 3.44
N LEU A 71 0.56 5.49 4.57
CA LEU A 71 0.47 6.15 5.88
C LEU A 71 1.55 7.21 6.10
N PHE A 72 2.78 6.90 5.69
CA PHE A 72 3.97 7.68 6.07
C PHE A 72 4.75 8.26 4.88
N ASN A 73 4.38 7.93 3.63
CA ASN A 73 5.20 8.23 2.44
C ASN A 73 6.65 7.72 2.58
N ALA A 74 6.81 6.54 3.19
CA ALA A 74 8.11 5.90 3.41
C ALA A 74 8.03 4.39 3.04
N PRO A 75 9.12 3.77 2.54
CA PRO A 75 10.47 4.30 2.38
C PRO A 75 10.71 5.08 1.08
N LYS A 76 11.56 6.11 1.13
CA LYS A 76 11.86 7.02 0.00
C LYS A 76 12.45 6.35 -1.25
N PHE A 77 12.96 5.13 -1.12
CA PHE A 77 13.48 4.33 -2.23
C PHE A 77 12.37 3.76 -3.11
N VAL A 78 11.19 3.51 -2.55
CA VAL A 78 10.03 2.96 -3.28
C VAL A 78 9.13 4.07 -3.82
N VAL A 79 9.17 5.26 -3.20
CA VAL A 79 8.41 6.42 -3.66
C VAL A 79 9.12 7.09 -4.85
N PRO A 80 8.43 7.29 -5.99
CA PRO A 80 8.97 7.99 -7.15
C PRO A 80 9.54 9.37 -6.78
N PRO A 81 10.70 9.78 -7.33
CA PRO A 81 11.44 10.96 -6.87
C PRO A 81 10.63 12.26 -6.91
N HIS A 82 9.72 12.41 -7.87
CA HIS A 82 8.86 13.58 -8.02
C HIS A 82 7.67 13.65 -7.04
N MET A 83 7.41 12.58 -6.25
CA MET A 83 6.31 12.53 -5.26
C MET A 83 6.81 12.47 -3.81
N ARG A 84 8.12 12.64 -3.58
CA ARG A 84 8.75 12.59 -2.25
C ARG A 84 8.43 13.79 -1.37
N SER A 85 8.02 14.92 -1.96
CA SER A 85 7.64 16.15 -1.25
C SER A 85 6.22 16.11 -0.69
N ASP A 86 5.40 15.15 -1.13
CA ASP A 86 4.02 15.03 -0.66
C ASP A 86 3.95 14.42 0.75
N GLN A 87 2.97 14.87 1.53
CA GLN A 87 2.72 14.32 2.86
C GLN A 87 2.03 12.95 2.79
N GLY A 88 2.36 12.06 3.74
CA GLY A 88 1.58 10.83 3.99
C GLY A 88 0.26 11.15 4.71
N VAL A 89 -0.69 10.21 4.70
CA VAL A 89 -2.04 10.39 5.27
C VAL A 89 -2.00 10.84 6.74
N LEU A 90 -1.05 10.33 7.54
CA LEU A 90 -0.94 10.72 8.95
C LEU A 90 -0.41 12.14 9.13
N ALA A 91 0.52 12.59 8.28
CA ALA A 91 1.03 13.94 8.31
C ALA A 91 -0.04 14.95 7.85
N ALA A 92 -0.78 14.62 6.79
CA ALA A 92 -1.88 15.44 6.29
C ALA A 92 -3.02 15.57 7.32
N ARG A 93 -3.40 14.46 7.97
CA ARG A 93 -4.39 14.48 9.07
C ARG A 93 -3.93 15.31 10.27
N ARG A 94 -2.65 15.28 10.63
CA ARG A 94 -2.09 16.11 11.71
C ARG A 94 -2.09 17.59 11.33
N ALA A 95 -1.74 17.93 10.09
CA ALA A 95 -1.78 19.30 9.58
C ALA A 95 -3.22 19.87 9.61
N CYS A 96 -4.22 19.10 9.14
CA CYS A 96 -5.63 19.51 9.21
C CYS A 96 -6.14 19.70 10.64
N ARG A 97 -5.65 18.93 11.61
CA ARG A 97 -6.01 19.11 13.03
C ARG A 97 -5.35 20.35 13.64
N ALA A 98 -4.11 20.65 13.26
CA ALA A 98 -3.39 21.84 13.72
C ALA A 98 -3.98 23.13 13.12
N SER A 99 -4.53 23.07 11.90
CA SER A 99 -5.15 24.20 11.22
C SER A 99 -6.60 24.45 11.61
N SER A 100 -7.21 23.65 12.50
CA SER A 100 -8.59 23.86 12.95
C SER A 100 -8.59 24.92 14.07
N PRO A 101 -8.99 26.17 13.80
CA PRO A 101 -9.04 27.20 14.83
C PRO A 101 -10.23 26.86 15.72
N ARG A 102 -9.97 26.48 16.97
CA ARG A 102 -11.00 26.51 18.00
C ARG A 102 -11.42 27.97 18.22
N GLY A 103 -12.49 28.38 17.57
CA GLY A 103 -13.31 29.51 17.97
C GLY A 103 -14.75 29.05 18.12
N PRO A 104 -15.31 29.17 19.33
CA PRO A 104 -16.44 30.08 19.49
C PRO A 104 -16.00 31.22 20.40
N GLN A 105 -15.88 32.39 19.80
CA GLN A 105 -15.73 33.66 20.49
C GLN A 105 -17.04 33.92 21.24
N ARG A 106 -16.99 33.92 22.57
CA ARG A 106 -18.07 34.43 23.43
C ARG A 106 -18.44 35.85 22.99
N ARG A 107 -19.71 36.10 22.73
CA ARG A 107 -20.37 37.38 22.99
C ARG A 107 -21.73 37.10 23.61
#